data_AF-A0A9D6DBB5-F1
#
_entry.id   AF-A0A9D6DBB5-F1
#
_cell.length_a   1.000
_cell.length_b   1.000
_cell.length_c   1.000
_cell.angle_alpha   90.00
_cell.angle_beta   90.00
_cell.angle_gamma   90.00
#
_symmetry.space_group_name_H-M   'P 1'
#
loop_
_entity.id
_entity.type
_entity.pdbx_description
1 polymer ?
#
loop_
_entity_poly.entity_id
_entity_poly.type
_entity_poly.pdbx_seq_one_letter_code
_entity_poly.pdbx_strand_id
1 'polypeptide(L)'
;MFDEIKNVLGAYGIPSFWILVLVGFGNFFAAWLAQIIFPMHLKKSTLKWEKERWATEQLIESLSRVEFFGKHLIRSEVDEKASLSRLGFNETEEEIVKIITDLHRDGYRIRPYLSRHNQTVFDDYLKQSSAAFDASRANHGEWMPDDYEAEADHGLSFVNEQSLIAGKLIGKMDIS
;
A
#
# COMPACT_ATOMS: atom_id res chain seq x y z
N MET A 1 -18.98 53.50 -13.57
CA MET A 1 -19.06 52.04 -13.78
C MET A 1 -20.37 51.61 -14.44
N PHE A 2 -21.56 52.08 -14.02
CA PHE A 2 -22.82 51.75 -14.70
C PHE A 2 -23.03 52.45 -16.06
N ASP A 3 -22.42 53.62 -16.29
CA ASP A 3 -22.57 54.37 -17.56
C ASP A 3 -21.70 53.82 -18.70
N GLU A 4 -20.54 53.23 -18.41
CA GLU A 4 -19.71 52.54 -19.42
C GLU A 4 -20.39 51.28 -19.95
N ILE A 5 -21.09 50.54 -19.08
CA ILE A 5 -21.84 49.34 -19.46
C ILE A 5 -22.98 49.72 -20.42
N LYS A 6 -23.68 50.84 -20.18
CA LYS A 6 -24.75 51.32 -21.08
C LYS A 6 -24.25 51.70 -22.48
N ASN A 7 -23.06 52.32 -22.58
CA ASN A 7 -22.51 52.73 -23.87
C ASN A 7 -22.02 51.55 -24.72
N VAL A 8 -21.47 50.49 -24.11
CA VAL A 8 -21.10 49.27 -24.85
C VAL A 8 -22.36 48.47 -25.27
N LEU A 9 -23.41 48.48 -24.45
CA LEU A 9 -24.67 47.78 -24.74
C LEU A 9 -25.54 48.47 -25.81
N GLY A 10 -25.54 49.80 -25.86
CA GLY A 10 -26.32 50.57 -26.84
C GLY A 10 -25.87 50.36 -28.29
N ALA A 11 -24.64 49.91 -28.51
CA ALA A 11 -24.06 49.70 -29.84
C ALA A 11 -24.51 48.39 -30.53
N TYR A 12 -25.02 47.40 -29.77
CA TYR A 12 -25.32 46.06 -30.28
C TYR A 12 -26.81 45.70 -30.32
N GLY A 13 -27.72 46.61 -29.95
CA GLY A 13 -29.17 46.39 -30.05
C GLY A 13 -29.72 45.25 -29.19
N ILE A 14 -28.94 44.74 -28.23
CA ILE A 14 -29.36 43.64 -27.35
C ILE A 14 -30.22 44.25 -26.22
N PRO A 15 -31.50 43.87 -26.08
CA PRO A 15 -32.34 44.36 -25.01
C PRO A 15 -31.74 44.01 -23.65
N SER A 16 -31.66 44.99 -22.75
CA SER A 16 -31.08 44.87 -21.40
C SER A 16 -31.64 43.70 -20.57
N PHE A 17 -32.85 43.24 -20.88
CA PHE A 17 -33.44 42.01 -20.35
C PHE A 17 -32.61 40.76 -20.66
N TRP A 18 -32.10 40.60 -21.89
CA TRP A 18 -31.33 39.43 -22.29
C TRP A 18 -29.99 39.32 -21.57
N ILE A 19 -29.39 40.45 -21.20
CA ILE A 19 -28.12 40.47 -20.46
C ILE A 19 -28.33 40.12 -18.99
N LEU A 20 -29.43 40.60 -18.39
CA LEU A 20 -29.85 40.14 -17.06
C LEU A 20 -30.17 38.65 -17.05
N VAL A 21 -30.82 38.13 -18.08
CA VAL A 21 -31.06 36.69 -18.24
C VAL A 21 -29.73 35.96 -18.38
N LEU A 22 -28.79 36.40 -19.22
CA LEU A 22 -27.50 35.74 -19.42
C LEU A 22 -26.63 35.72 -18.17
N VAL A 23 -26.54 36.84 -17.44
CA VAL A 23 -25.79 36.95 -16.19
C VAL A 23 -26.47 36.15 -15.08
N GLY A 24 -27.80 36.19 -15.00
CA GLY A 24 -28.59 35.43 -14.03
C GLY A 24 -28.48 33.91 -14.28
N PHE A 25 -28.62 33.47 -15.53
CA PHE A 25 -28.46 32.07 -15.92
C PHE A 25 -27.03 31.61 -15.71
N GLY A 26 -26.03 32.41 -16.08
CA GLY A 26 -24.61 32.10 -15.87
C GLY A 26 -24.27 31.88 -14.39
N ASN A 27 -24.75 32.77 -13.52
CA ASN A 27 -24.54 32.63 -12.07
C ASN A 27 -25.30 31.45 -11.47
N PHE A 28 -26.55 31.22 -11.90
CA PHE A 28 -27.33 30.07 -11.45
C PHE A 28 -26.71 28.75 -11.90
N PHE A 29 -26.28 28.66 -13.16
CA PHE A 29 -25.64 27.47 -13.72
C PHE A 29 -24.28 27.21 -13.07
N ALA A 30 -23.50 28.25 -12.78
CA ALA A 30 -22.24 28.14 -12.04
C ALA A 30 -22.46 27.66 -10.60
N ALA A 31 -23.47 28.19 -9.89
CA ALA A 31 -23.82 27.75 -8.55
C ALA A 31 -24.32 26.29 -8.53
N TRP A 32 -25.15 25.91 -9.51
CA TRP A 32 -25.65 24.54 -9.67
C TRP A 32 -24.54 23.55 -10.02
N LEU A 33 -23.62 23.91 -10.92
CA LEU A 33 -22.44 23.12 -11.23
C LEU A 33 -21.50 23.00 -10.01
N ALA A 34 -21.29 24.07 -9.25
CA ALA A 34 -20.48 24.02 -8.04
C ALA A 34 -21.06 23.06 -6.99
N GLN A 35 -22.39 23.03 -6.83
CA GLN A 35 -23.07 22.09 -5.94
C GLN A 35 -22.93 20.62 -6.36
N ILE A 36 -22.71 20.33 -7.64
CA ILE A 36 -22.57 18.95 -8.14
C ILE A 36 -21.10 18.54 -8.19
N ILE A 37 -20.24 19.40 -8.74
CA ILE A 37 -18.81 19.14 -8.99
C ILE A 37 -18.06 19.06 -7.66
N PHE A 38 -18.27 20.01 -6.74
CA PHE A 38 -17.54 20.07 -5.48
C PHE A 38 -17.70 18.79 -4.61
N PRO A 39 -18.91 18.26 -4.33
CA PRO A 39 -19.04 17.01 -3.58
C PRO A 39 -18.51 15.80 -4.35
N MET A 40 -18.52 15.80 -5.68
CA MET A 40 -17.88 14.73 -6.46
C MET A 40 -16.35 14.75 -6.31
N HIS A 41 -15.72 15.93 -6.32
CA HIS A 41 -14.28 16.06 -6.07
C HIS A 41 -13.92 15.64 -4.64
N LEU A 42 -14.70 16.06 -3.64
CA LEU A 42 -14.52 15.62 -2.26
C LEU A 42 -14.64 14.09 -2.14
N LYS A 43 -15.70 13.50 -2.71
CA LYS A 43 -15.92 12.04 -2.68
C LYS A 43 -14.81 11.25 -3.40
N LYS A 44 -14.28 11.78 -4.51
CA LYS A 44 -13.12 11.18 -5.19
C LYS A 44 -11.86 11.28 -4.34
N SER A 45 -11.64 12.43 -3.69
CA SER A 45 -10.50 12.64 -2.80
C SER A 45 -10.55 11.72 -1.58
N THR A 46 -11.71 11.58 -0.93
CA THR A 46 -11.88 10.68 0.22
C THR A 46 -11.65 9.24 -0.18
N LEU A 47 -12.21 8.80 -1.31
CA LEU A 47 -12.03 7.43 -1.81
C LEU A 47 -10.58 7.14 -2.22
N LYS A 48 -9.86 8.13 -2.75
CA LYS A 48 -8.42 8.00 -3.02
C LYS A 48 -7.64 7.85 -1.71
N TRP A 49 -7.90 8.72 -0.75
CA TRP A 49 -7.26 8.69 0.56
C TRP A 49 -7.51 7.37 1.32
N GLU A 50 -8.75 6.87 1.31
CA GLU A 50 -9.09 5.57 1.91
C GLU A 50 -8.29 4.42 1.29
N LYS A 51 -8.08 4.45 -0.03
CA LYS A 51 -7.29 3.43 -0.73
C LYS A 51 -5.79 3.55 -0.47
N GLU A 52 -5.26 4.77 -0.39
CA GLU A 52 -3.86 5.02 -0.05
C GLU A 52 -3.54 4.54 1.37
N ARG A 53 -4.45 4.85 2.30
CA ARG A 53 -4.38 4.38 3.68
C ARG A 53 -4.47 2.86 3.76
N TRP A 54 -5.47 2.26 3.12
CA TRP A 54 -5.63 0.80 3.07
C TRP A 54 -4.38 0.10 2.52
N ALA A 55 -3.80 0.60 1.43
CA ALA A 55 -2.61 0.00 0.83
C ALA A 55 -1.39 0.08 1.75
N THR A 56 -1.22 1.22 2.43
CA THR A 56 -0.12 1.42 3.38
C THR A 56 -0.30 0.54 4.62
N GLU A 57 -1.50 0.50 5.20
CA GLU A 57 -1.83 -0.37 6.34
C GLU A 57 -1.63 -1.85 6.01
N GLN A 58 -2.11 -2.30 4.84
CA GLN A 58 -1.93 -3.68 4.38
C GLN A 58 -0.45 -4.05 4.26
N LEU A 59 0.38 -3.15 3.73
CA LEU A 59 1.81 -3.38 3.60
C LEU A 59 2.51 -3.41 4.96
N ILE A 60 2.24 -2.44 5.85
CA ILE A 60 2.78 -2.41 7.21
C ILE A 60 2.40 -3.70 7.94
N GLU A 61 1.13 -4.08 7.89
CA GLU A 61 0.62 -5.26 8.58
C GLU A 61 1.30 -6.54 8.08
N SER A 62 1.40 -6.69 6.76
CA SER A 62 2.01 -7.88 6.15
C SER A 62 3.49 -8.01 6.55
N LEU A 63 4.26 -6.92 6.44
CA LEU A 63 5.67 -6.92 6.87
C LEU A 63 5.81 -7.18 8.37
N SER A 64 4.97 -6.53 9.19
CA SER A 64 5.01 -6.66 10.65
C SER A 64 4.70 -8.08 11.09
N ARG A 65 3.77 -8.77 10.41
CA ARG A 65 3.48 -10.18 10.66
C ARG A 65 4.69 -11.07 10.32
N VAL A 66 5.34 -10.87 9.18
CA VAL A 66 6.56 -11.60 8.81
C VAL A 66 7.68 -11.38 9.84
N GLU A 67 7.92 -10.13 10.21
CA GLU A 67 8.91 -9.80 11.25
C GLU A 67 8.57 -10.46 12.59
N PHE A 68 7.31 -10.34 13.03
CA PHE A 68 6.83 -10.91 14.28
C PHE A 68 6.99 -12.43 14.31
N PHE A 69 6.50 -13.12 13.28
CA PHE A 69 6.56 -14.58 13.20
C PHE A 69 8.00 -15.09 13.21
N GLY A 70 8.88 -14.51 12.40
CA GLY A 70 10.27 -14.97 12.38
C GLY A 70 11.03 -14.68 13.67
N LYS A 71 10.85 -13.50 14.28
CA LYS A 71 11.49 -13.19 15.57
C LYS A 71 11.01 -14.08 16.71
N HIS A 72 9.72 -14.45 16.72
CA HIS A 72 9.17 -15.29 17.78
C HIS A 72 9.59 -16.74 17.62
N LEU A 73 9.60 -17.26 16.39
CA LEU A 73 10.07 -18.62 16.13
C LEU A 73 11.54 -18.80 16.52
N ILE A 74 12.40 -17.88 16.11
CA ILE A 74 13.83 -17.93 16.48
C ILE A 74 14.00 -17.83 17.99
N ARG A 75 13.23 -16.96 18.66
CA ARG A 75 13.32 -16.84 20.12
C ARG A 75 12.83 -18.08 20.85
N SER A 76 11.86 -18.83 20.31
CA SER A 76 11.37 -20.05 20.96
C SER A 76 12.26 -21.27 20.70
N GLU A 77 12.96 -21.30 19.57
CA GLU A 77 13.88 -22.39 19.23
C GLU A 77 15.28 -22.18 19.83
N VAL A 78 15.72 -20.92 20.01
CA VAL A 78 17.08 -20.58 20.51
C VAL A 78 17.12 -20.23 21.99
N ASP A 79 16.03 -19.69 22.55
CA ASP A 79 15.89 -19.36 23.98
C ASP A 79 14.77 -20.29 24.52
N GLU A 80 14.89 -20.86 25.73
CA GLU A 80 13.86 -21.76 26.33
C GLU A 80 12.53 -21.03 26.66
N LYS A 81 12.16 -20.01 25.89
CA LYS A 81 11.00 -19.14 26.10
C LYS A 81 9.86 -19.59 25.20
N ALA A 82 8.68 -19.71 25.80
CA ALA A 82 7.46 -20.07 25.08
C ALA A 82 7.22 -19.13 23.88
N SER A 83 6.96 -19.71 22.71
CA SER A 83 6.51 -18.94 21.56
C SER A 83 5.19 -18.22 21.88
N LEU A 84 5.12 -16.93 21.57
CA LEU A 84 3.87 -16.16 21.64
C LEU A 84 3.04 -16.29 20.36
N SER A 85 3.61 -16.84 19.28
CA SER A 85 2.79 -17.34 18.17
C SER A 85 2.21 -18.69 18.60
N ARG A 86 0.92 -18.91 18.32
CA ARG A 86 0.30 -20.24 18.52
C ARG A 86 0.76 -21.27 17.47
N LEU A 87 1.69 -20.88 16.61
CA LEU A 87 2.11 -21.64 15.43
C LEU A 87 3.39 -22.41 15.75
N GLY A 88 3.46 -23.66 15.32
CA GLY A 88 4.69 -24.45 15.28
C GLY A 88 5.66 -23.98 14.19
N PHE A 89 6.84 -24.61 14.10
CA PHE A 89 7.88 -24.26 13.13
C PHE A 89 7.38 -24.31 11.67
N ASN A 90 6.90 -25.47 11.21
CA ASN A 90 6.38 -25.63 9.84
C ASN A 90 5.22 -24.67 9.54
N GLU A 91 4.32 -24.47 10.50
CA GLU A 91 3.17 -23.56 10.35
C GLU A 91 3.60 -22.10 10.22
N THR A 92 4.71 -21.73 10.87
CA THR A 92 5.26 -20.38 10.81
C THR A 92 5.93 -20.10 9.46
N GLU A 93 6.69 -21.06 8.95
CA GLU A 93 7.28 -20.96 7.62
C GLU A 93 6.20 -20.86 6.54
N GLU A 94 5.19 -21.74 6.57
CA GLU A 94 4.06 -21.73 5.64
C GLU A 94 3.32 -20.38 5.66
N GLU A 95 3.05 -19.81 6.83
CA GLU A 95 2.35 -18.54 6.93
C GLU A 95 3.22 -17.37 6.42
N ILE A 96 4.54 -17.38 6.64
CA ILE A 96 5.45 -16.38 6.06
C ILE A 96 5.46 -16.48 4.52
N VAL A 97 5.61 -17.68 3.97
CA VAL A 97 5.60 -17.92 2.52
C VAL A 97 4.26 -17.46 1.91
N LYS A 98 3.16 -17.75 2.59
CA LYS A 98 1.82 -17.31 2.18
C LYS A 98 1.68 -15.79 2.16
N ILE A 99 2.13 -15.09 3.22
CA ILE A 99 2.09 -13.62 3.25
C ILE A 99 2.91 -13.02 2.10
N ILE A 100 4.11 -13.55 1.85
CA ILE A 100 4.96 -13.10 0.73
C ILE A 100 4.28 -13.35 -0.62
N THR A 101 3.66 -14.51 -0.78
CA THR A 101 2.95 -14.89 -2.00
C THR A 101 1.74 -14.00 -2.23
N ASP A 102 0.97 -13.70 -1.19
CA ASP A 102 -0.17 -12.79 -1.25
C ASP A 102 0.27 -11.37 -1.60
N LEU A 103 1.41 -10.89 -1.07
CA LEU A 103 1.98 -9.59 -1.46
C LEU A 103 2.40 -9.54 -2.93
N HIS A 104 2.97 -10.62 -3.48
CA HIS A 104 3.27 -10.71 -4.91
C HIS A 104 1.99 -10.72 -5.75
N ARG A 105 1.00 -11.51 -5.33
CA ARG A 105 -0.27 -11.68 -6.03
C ARG A 105 -1.08 -10.38 -6.04
N ASP A 106 -1.18 -9.70 -4.91
CA ASP A 106 -1.98 -8.49 -4.73
C ASP A 106 -1.18 -7.21 -4.98
N GLY A 107 0.09 -7.32 -5.33
CA GLY A 107 0.98 -6.18 -5.59
C GLY A 107 0.44 -5.23 -6.66
N TYR A 108 -0.23 -5.74 -7.71
CA TYR A 108 -0.86 -4.90 -8.74
C TYR A 108 -1.99 -4.02 -8.19
N ARG A 109 -2.64 -4.44 -7.10
CA ARG A 109 -3.73 -3.73 -6.44
C ARG A 109 -3.20 -2.76 -5.38
N ILE A 110 -2.14 -3.13 -4.66
CA ILE A 110 -1.57 -2.33 -3.57
C ILE A 110 -0.69 -1.20 -4.12
N ARG A 111 0.24 -1.53 -5.02
CA ARG A 111 1.30 -0.64 -5.51
C ARG A 111 0.79 0.71 -6.05
N PRO A 112 -0.29 0.82 -6.84
CA PRO A 112 -0.75 2.10 -7.38
C PRO A 112 -1.23 3.11 -6.34
N TYR A 113 -1.58 2.65 -5.14
CA TYR A 113 -2.07 3.49 -4.05
C TYR A 113 -1.01 3.77 -2.99
N LEU A 114 0.21 3.25 -3.15
CA LEU A 114 1.32 3.61 -2.27
C LEU A 114 1.94 4.95 -2.69
N SER A 115 2.51 5.69 -1.74
CA SER A 115 3.37 6.84 -2.02
C SER A 115 4.58 6.39 -2.87
N ARG A 116 5.20 7.30 -3.63
CA ARG A 116 6.37 6.95 -4.48
C ARG A 116 7.52 6.32 -3.66
N HIS A 117 7.70 6.80 -2.44
CA HIS A 117 8.66 6.24 -1.50
C HIS A 117 8.26 4.82 -1.08
N ASN A 118 7.02 4.62 -0.64
CA ASN A 118 6.51 3.30 -0.22
C ASN A 118 6.44 2.30 -1.38
N GLN A 119 6.23 2.74 -2.62
CA GLN A 119 6.36 1.89 -3.81
C GLN A 119 7.79 1.37 -3.97
N THR A 120 8.78 2.22 -3.71
CA THR A 120 10.20 1.80 -3.77
C THR A 120 10.52 0.80 -2.67
N VAL A 121 10.00 1.02 -1.46
CA VAL A 121 10.14 0.06 -0.34
C VAL A 121 9.46 -1.26 -0.66
N PHE A 122 8.26 -1.23 -1.25
CA PHE A 122 7.52 -2.41 -1.68
C PHE A 122 8.29 -3.22 -2.74
N ASP A 123 8.76 -2.54 -3.79
CA ASP A 123 9.52 -3.19 -4.87
C ASP A 123 10.86 -3.77 -4.34
N ASP A 124 11.52 -3.07 -3.40
CA ASP A 124 12.75 -3.53 -2.73
C ASP A 124 12.50 -4.76 -1.85
N TYR A 125 11.36 -4.79 -1.13
CA TYR A 125 10.96 -5.94 -0.33
C TYR A 125 10.74 -7.18 -1.19
N LEU A 126 9.91 -7.08 -2.24
CA LEU A 126 9.63 -8.22 -3.12
C LEU A 126 10.93 -8.77 -3.73
N LYS A 127 11.80 -7.88 -4.19
CA LYS A 127 13.10 -8.28 -4.77
C LYS A 127 13.99 -9.02 -3.76
N GLN A 128 14.16 -8.50 -2.54
CA GLN A 128 14.98 -9.15 -1.52
C GLN A 128 14.37 -10.47 -1.07
N SER A 129 13.06 -10.52 -0.90
CA SER A 129 12.33 -11.73 -0.49
C SER A 129 12.43 -12.83 -1.55
N SER A 130 12.28 -12.51 -2.85
CA SER A 130 12.49 -13.47 -3.94
C SER A 130 13.93 -13.97 -4.00
N ALA A 131 14.92 -13.09 -3.83
CA ALA A 131 16.32 -13.49 -3.83
C ALA A 131 16.65 -14.48 -2.70
N ALA A 132 16.11 -14.24 -1.50
CA ALA A 132 16.23 -15.16 -0.36
C ALA A 132 15.53 -16.50 -0.63
N PHE A 133 14.37 -16.49 -1.28
CA PHE A 133 13.67 -17.71 -1.69
C PHE A 133 14.47 -18.52 -2.73
N ASP A 134 15.01 -17.85 -3.75
CA ASP A 134 15.84 -18.50 -4.78
C ASP A 134 17.13 -19.09 -4.18
N ALA A 135 17.77 -18.39 -3.24
CA ALA A 135 18.95 -18.87 -2.53
C ALA A 135 18.64 -20.07 -1.63
N SER A 136 17.54 -19.99 -0.86
CA SER A 136 17.05 -21.10 -0.04
C SER A 136 16.77 -22.34 -0.90
N ARG A 137 16.08 -22.16 -2.03
CA ARG A 137 15.79 -23.25 -2.98
C ARG A 137 17.05 -23.85 -3.59
N ALA A 138 18.06 -23.05 -3.93
CA ALA A 138 19.29 -23.54 -4.54
C ALA A 138 20.05 -24.50 -3.62
N ASN A 139 20.03 -24.23 -2.31
CA ASN A 139 20.74 -25.02 -1.31
C ASN A 139 19.88 -26.16 -0.72
N HIS A 140 18.63 -26.30 -1.16
CA HIS A 140 17.69 -27.29 -0.63
C HIS A 140 18.05 -28.70 -1.11
N GLY A 141 18.30 -29.62 -0.16
CA GLY A 141 18.65 -31.01 -0.47
C GLY A 141 20.11 -31.23 -0.84
N GLU A 142 21.00 -30.27 -0.55
CA GLU A 142 22.46 -30.48 -0.61
C GLU A 142 22.97 -31.35 0.56
N TRP A 143 22.14 -31.58 1.57
CA TRP A 143 22.43 -32.43 2.73
C TRP A 143 22.19 -33.92 2.46
N MET A 144 22.71 -34.78 3.34
CA MET A 144 22.50 -36.22 3.22
C MET A 144 21.01 -36.57 3.37
N PRO A 145 20.53 -37.65 2.72
CA PRO A 145 19.20 -38.18 3.01
C PRO A 145 19.04 -38.44 4.51
N ASP A 146 17.90 -38.05 5.09
CA ASP A 146 17.57 -38.17 6.52
C ASP A 146 18.35 -37.25 7.49
N ASP A 147 19.02 -36.21 6.98
CA ASP A 147 19.61 -35.15 7.81
C ASP A 147 18.55 -34.12 8.25
N TYR A 148 17.73 -34.53 9.23
CA TYR A 148 16.62 -33.72 9.77
C TYR A 148 17.10 -32.44 10.47
N GLU A 149 18.33 -32.42 11.00
CA GLU A 149 18.91 -31.22 11.62
C GLU A 149 19.24 -30.17 10.56
N ALA A 150 19.87 -30.57 9.45
CA ALA A 150 20.17 -29.66 8.35
C ALA A 150 18.90 -29.09 7.69
N GLU A 151 17.83 -29.88 7.58
CA GLU A 151 16.53 -29.44 7.06
C GLU A 151 15.87 -28.40 7.98
N ALA A 152 15.90 -28.62 9.31
CA ALA A 152 15.37 -27.67 10.28
C ALA A 152 16.17 -26.36 10.31
N ASP A 153 17.51 -26.44 10.29
CA ASP A 153 18.40 -25.27 10.24
C ASP A 153 18.20 -24.45 8.96
N HIS A 154 17.95 -25.12 7.83
CA HIS A 154 17.65 -24.46 6.55
C HIS A 154 16.37 -23.64 6.62
N GLY A 155 15.27 -24.22 7.14
CA GLY A 155 14.01 -23.50 7.32
C GLY A 155 14.12 -22.36 8.35
N LEU A 156 14.86 -22.56 9.45
CA LEU A 156 15.15 -21.50 10.44
C LEU A 156 15.93 -20.33 9.82
N SER A 157 16.94 -20.64 9.01
CA SER A 157 17.74 -19.63 8.30
C SER A 157 16.86 -18.83 7.33
N PHE A 158 15.99 -19.50 6.57
CA PHE A 158 15.06 -18.84 5.67
C PHE A 158 14.10 -17.92 6.42
N VAL A 159 13.46 -18.40 7.49
CA VAL A 159 12.53 -17.60 8.31
C VAL A 159 13.23 -16.39 8.93
N ASN A 160 14.47 -16.56 9.41
CA ASN A 160 15.27 -15.47 9.94
C ASN A 160 15.60 -14.41 8.88
N GLU A 161 16.02 -14.83 7.69
CA GLU A 161 16.32 -13.92 6.59
C GLU A 161 15.08 -13.08 6.20
N GLN A 162 13.90 -13.72 6.06
CA GLN A 162 12.65 -13.01 5.77
C GLN A 162 12.28 -12.01 6.88
N SER A 163 12.47 -12.38 8.16
CA SER A 163 12.23 -11.50 9.30
C SER A 163 13.12 -10.27 9.29
N LEU A 164 14.42 -10.44 8.98
CA LEU A 164 15.39 -9.36 8.90
C LEU A 164 15.08 -8.42 7.73
N ILE A 165 14.72 -8.96 6.57
CA ILE A 165 14.30 -8.17 5.39
C ILE A 165 13.06 -7.34 5.75
N ALA A 166 12.04 -7.96 6.35
CA ALA A 166 10.80 -7.28 6.75
C ALA A 166 11.07 -6.16 7.78
N GLY A 167 11.78 -6.45 8.87
CA GLY A 167 12.07 -5.47 9.92
C GLY A 167 12.88 -4.27 9.42
N LYS A 168 13.85 -4.50 8.53
CA LYS A 168 14.65 -3.42 7.91
C LYS A 168 13.79 -2.49 7.05
N LEU A 169 12.80 -3.03 6.35
CA LEU A 169 11.98 -2.27 5.40
C LEU A 169 10.77 -1.60 6.05
N ILE A 170 10.22 -2.17 7.13
CA ILE A 170 9.23 -1.49 7.99
C ILE A 170 9.79 -0.17 8.51
N GLY A 171 11.04 -0.16 8.99
CA GLY A 171 11.69 1.04 9.49
C GLY A 171 11.93 2.14 8.44
N LYS A 172 11.70 1.86 7.15
CA LYS A 172 11.82 2.82 6.06
C LYS A 172 10.48 3.32 5.53
N MET A 173 9.36 2.81 6.02
CA MET A 173 8.03 3.16 5.51
C MET A 173 7.64 4.57 5.92
N ASP A 174 6.99 5.29 5.01
CA ASP A 174 6.35 6.57 5.33
C ASP A 174 4.91 6.33 5.82
N ILE A 175 4.57 6.91 6.97
CA ILE A 175 3.28 6.77 7.67
C ILE A 175 2.47 8.08 7.55
N SER A 176 2.76 8.89 6.52
CA SER A 176 2.09 10.16 6.23
C SER A 176 0.65 10.00 5.76
#